data_AF-A0A178MJJ7-F1
#
_entry.id   AF-A0A178MJJ7-F1
#
_cell.length_a   1.000
_cell.length_b   1.000
_cell.length_c   1.000
_cell.angle_alpha   90.00
_cell.angle_beta   90.00
_cell.angle_gamma   90.00
#
_symmetry.space_group_name_H-M   'P 1'
#
loop_
_entity.id
_entity.type
_entity.pdbx_description
1 polymer ?
#
loop_
_entity_poly.entity_id
_entity_poly.type
_entity_poly.pdbx_seq_one_letter_code
_entity_poly.pdbx_strand_id
1 'polypeptide(L)'
;MDDTEIVSVERLTEGASTLLNQLASARRNIILLRHRLQADGRLTPSAIADLDRADEQFRISIERVRAIRDLQVDTVTKLNSLEVGEE
;
A
#
# COMPACT_ATOMS: atom_id res chain seq x y z
N MET A 1 8.37 -12.93 32.18
CA MET A 1 6.93 -12.71 32.07
C MET A 1 6.72 -11.92 30.81
N ASP A 2 5.70 -12.33 30.07
CA ASP A 2 5.51 -12.18 28.64
C ASP A 2 5.43 -10.70 28.23
N ASP A 3 6.50 -10.17 27.64
CA ASP A 3 6.46 -8.90 26.88
C ASP A 3 5.77 -9.18 25.54
N THR A 4 4.49 -9.56 25.59
CA THR A 4 3.64 -9.46 24.42
C THR A 4 3.45 -7.97 24.18
N GLU A 5 4.39 -7.36 23.46
CA GLU A 5 4.31 -5.97 23.02
C GLU A 5 2.98 -5.84 22.25
N ILE A 6 1.95 -5.32 22.92
CA ILE A 6 0.66 -5.04 22.32
C ILE A 6 0.94 -4.06 21.19
N VAL A 7 1.02 -4.57 19.97
CA VAL A 7 1.23 -3.75 18.79
C VAL A 7 -0.01 -2.87 18.65
N SER A 8 0.12 -1.59 18.99
CA SER A 8 -0.99 -0.67 18.90
C SER A 8 -1.42 -0.51 17.44
N VAL A 9 -2.74 -0.42 17.23
CA VAL A 9 -3.33 -0.15 15.92
C VAL A 9 -2.67 1.05 15.26
N GLU A 10 -2.34 2.08 16.04
CA GLU A 10 -1.66 3.29 15.57
C GLU A 10 -0.33 2.99 14.88
N ARG A 11 0.56 2.19 15.50
CA ARG A 11 1.87 1.83 14.91
C ARG A 11 1.70 1.03 13.61
N LEU A 12 0.71 0.13 13.54
CA LEU A 12 0.39 -0.61 12.31
C LEU A 12 -0.09 0.32 11.19
N THR A 13 -0.97 1.26 11.54
CA THR A 13 -1.53 2.19 10.56
C THR A 13 -0.50 3.19 10.05
N GLU A 14 0.50 3.57 10.84
CA GLU A 14 1.58 4.48 10.45
C GLU A 14 2.51 3.84 9.41
N GLY A 15 2.94 2.60 9.65
CA GLY A 15 3.77 1.84 8.71
C GLY A 15 3.05 1.63 7.37
N ALA A 16 1.79 1.21 7.41
CA ALA A 16 0.97 1.06 6.21
C ALA A 16 0.79 2.39 5.46
N SER A 17 0.57 3.50 6.18
CA SER A 17 0.43 4.84 5.57
C SER A 17 1.70 5.28 4.87
N THR A 18 2.87 5.02 5.46
CA THR A 18 4.17 5.32 4.84
C THR A 18 4.36 4.55 3.54
N LEU A 19 4.10 3.24 3.54
CA LEU A 19 4.19 2.41 2.33
C LEU A 19 3.18 2.84 1.26
N LEU A 20 1.94 3.16 1.65
CA LEU A 20 0.92 3.66 0.72
C LEU A 20 1.35 4.98 0.06
N ASN A 21 1.94 5.90 0.81
CA ASN A 21 2.45 7.16 0.28
C ASN A 21 3.61 6.94 -0.71
N GLN A 22 4.53 6.02 -0.40
CA GLN A 22 5.63 5.67 -1.30
C GLN A 22 5.12 5.04 -2.61
N LEU A 23 4.17 4.10 -2.52
CA LEU A 23 3.55 3.47 -3.69
C LEU A 23 2.76 4.49 -4.54
N ALA A 24 2.01 5.38 -3.90
CA ALA A 24 1.28 6.44 -4.60
C ALA A 24 2.22 7.41 -5.32
N SER A 25 3.34 7.77 -4.68
CA SER A 25 4.40 8.60 -5.28
C SER A 25 5.03 7.91 -6.49
N ALA A 26 5.40 6.64 -6.35
CA ALA A 26 5.98 5.85 -7.44
C ALA A 26 5.02 5.73 -8.64
N ARG A 27 3.73 5.44 -8.38
CA ARG A 27 2.68 5.42 -9.41
C ARG A 27 2.56 6.76 -10.14
N ARG A 28 2.57 7.88 -9.40
CA ARG A 28 2.55 9.23 -9.98
C ARG A 28 3.73 9.48 -10.92
N ASN A 29 4.92 9.00 -10.54
CA ASN A 29 6.11 9.13 -11.38
C ASN A 29 5.98 8.36 -12.71
N ILE A 30 5.35 7.18 -12.72
CA ILE A 30 5.05 6.43 -13.95
C ILE A 30 4.11 7.23 -14.86
N ILE A 31 3.04 7.79 -14.31
CA ILE A 31 2.07 8.61 -15.06
C ILE A 31 2.75 9.85 -15.66
N LEU A 32 3.59 10.53 -14.87
CA LEU A 32 4.36 11.69 -15.33
C LEU A 32 5.37 11.33 -16.42
N LEU A 33 6.07 10.19 -16.28
CA LEU A 33 7.00 9.69 -17.28
C LEU A 33 6.29 9.40 -18.60
N ARG A 34 5.13 8.72 -18.55
CA ARG A 34 4.29 8.48 -19.74
C ARG A 34 3.94 9.79 -20.43
N HIS A 35 3.42 10.77 -19.68
CA HIS A 35 3.03 12.06 -20.24
C HIS A 35 4.20 12.79 -20.91
N ARG A 36 5.38 12.77 -20.29
CA ARG A 36 6.60 13.35 -20.86
C ARG A 36 7.02 12.66 -22.17
N LEU A 37 7.10 11.34 -22.16
CA LEU A 37 7.48 10.57 -23.36
C LEU A 37 6.46 10.73 -24.50
N GLN A 38 5.17 10.89 -24.15
CA GLN A 38 4.12 11.18 -25.12
C GLN A 38 4.29 12.56 -25.76
N ALA A 39 4.54 13.59 -24.95
CA ALA A 39 4.80 14.95 -25.43
C ALA A 39 6.04 15.02 -26.32
N ASP A 40 7.07 14.23 -26.02
CA ASP A 40 8.30 14.17 -26.80
C ASP A 40 8.20 13.31 -28.08
N GLY A 41 7.06 12.63 -28.31
CA GLY A 41 6.88 11.71 -29.44
C GLY A 41 7.74 10.45 -29.37
N ARG A 42 8.19 10.06 -28.16
CA ARG A 42 9.16 8.97 -27.91
C ARG A 42 8.53 7.68 -27.40
N LEU A 43 7.20 7.59 -27.34
CA LEU A 43 6.51 6.38 -26.92
C LEU A 43 6.42 5.37 -28.06
N THR A 44 7.20 4.30 -27.97
CA THR A 44 6.97 3.09 -28.76
C THR A 44 5.77 2.31 -28.19
N PRO A 45 5.10 1.46 -29.00
CA PRO A 45 4.04 0.60 -28.49
C PRO A 45 4.47 -0.31 -27.32
N SER A 46 5.72 -0.80 -27.34
CA SER A 46 6.27 -1.60 -26.24
C SER A 46 6.43 -0.78 -24.96
N ALA A 47 6.93 0.45 -25.05
CA ALA A 47 7.07 1.33 -23.90
C ALA A 47 5.71 1.71 -23.29
N ILE A 48 4.67 1.87 -24.12
CA ILE A 48 3.29 2.07 -23.63
C ILE A 48 2.84 0.85 -22.81
N ALA A 49 3.00 -0.36 -23.36
CA ALA A 49 2.61 -1.58 -22.68
C ALA A 49 3.35 -1.78 -21.34
N ASP A 50 4.66 -1.47 -21.29
CA ASP A 50 5.45 -1.54 -20.06
C ASP A 50 5.00 -0.52 -19.01
N LEU A 51 4.68 0.71 -19.42
CA LEU A 51 4.17 1.75 -18.54
C LEU A 51 2.77 1.43 -18.00
N ASP A 52 1.87 0.91 -18.85
CA ASP A 52 0.53 0.48 -18.45
C ASP A 52 0.62 -0.70 -17.46
N ARG A 53 1.51 -1.65 -17.72
CA ARG A 53 1.78 -2.77 -16.79
C ARG A 53 2.31 -2.27 -15.45
N ALA A 54 3.24 -1.32 -15.46
CA ALA A 54 3.78 -0.74 -14.23
C ALA A 54 2.71 0.01 -13.43
N ASP A 55 1.86 0.82 -14.08
CA ASP A 55 0.75 1.52 -13.40
C ASP A 55 -0.20 0.52 -12.72
N GLU A 56 -0.55 -0.55 -13.44
CA GLU A 56 -1.41 -1.61 -12.92
C GLU A 56 -0.80 -2.35 -11.72
N GLN A 57 0.50 -2.66 -11.78
CA GLN A 57 1.21 -3.27 -10.66
C GLN A 57 1.23 -2.39 -9.41
N PHE A 58 1.42 -1.07 -9.57
CA PHE A 58 1.33 -0.14 -8.45
C PHE A 58 -0.09 -0.03 -7.91
N ARG A 59 -1.11 -0.01 -8.77
CA ARG A 59 -2.53 -0.03 -8.35
C ARG A 59 -2.84 -1.26 -7.49
N ILE A 60 -2.49 -2.45 -7.98
CA ILE A 60 -2.67 -3.71 -7.25
C ILE A 60 -1.91 -3.69 -5.91
N SER A 61 -0.67 -3.19 -5.90
CA SER A 61 0.14 -3.13 -4.67
C SER A 61 -0.49 -2.23 -3.62
N ILE A 62 -1.02 -1.06 -4.02
CA ILE A 62 -1.74 -0.15 -3.13
C ILE A 62 -2.98 -0.84 -2.53
N GLU A 63 -3.76 -1.54 -3.36
CA GLU A 63 -4.94 -2.28 -2.91
C GLU A 63 -4.58 -3.38 -1.92
N ARG A 64 -3.49 -4.12 -2.17
CA ARG A 64 -3.00 -5.15 -1.26
C ARG A 64 -2.55 -4.59 0.09
N VAL A 65 -1.81 -3.48 0.11
CA VAL A 65 -1.40 -2.86 1.38
C VAL A 65 -2.61 -2.40 2.19
N ARG A 66 -3.65 -1.84 1.52
CA ARG A 66 -4.91 -1.50 2.20
C ARG A 66 -5.60 -2.72 2.80
N ALA A 67 -5.75 -3.80 2.02
CA ALA A 67 -6.39 -5.01 2.50
C ALA A 67 -5.63 -5.66 3.67
N ILE A 68 -4.29 -5.68 3.62
CA ILE A 68 -3.45 -6.18 4.72
C ILE A 68 -3.62 -5.32 5.97
N ARG A 69 -3.61 -4.00 5.83
CA ARG A 69 -3.84 -3.07 6.94
C ARG A 69 -5.21 -3.33 7.57
N ASP A 70 -6.27 -3.44 6.76
CA ASP A 70 -7.63 -3.66 7.26
C ASP A 70 -7.72 -4.99 8.02
N LEU A 71 -7.10 -6.06 7.50
CA LEU A 71 -7.02 -7.35 8.17
C LEU A 71 -6.25 -7.29 9.50
N GLN A 72 -5.13 -6.56 9.54
CA GLN A 72 -4.35 -6.36 10.75
C GLN A 72 -5.15 -5.60 11.82
N VAL A 73 -5.84 -4.52 11.44
CA VAL A 73 -6.68 -3.73 12.35
C VAL A 73 -7.82 -4.58 12.91
N ASP A 74 -8.51 -5.33 12.06
CA ASP A 74 -9.59 -6.23 12.48
C ASP A 74 -9.09 -7.32 13.45
N THR A 75 -7.93 -7.91 13.15
CA THR A 75 -7.31 -8.94 14.00
C THR A 75 -6.96 -8.39 15.38
N VAL A 76 -6.28 -7.24 15.45
CA VAL A 76 -5.93 -6.62 16.74
C VAL A 76 -7.18 -6.22 17.53
N THR A 77 -8.19 -5.68 16.86
CA THR A 77 -9.47 -5.31 17.50
C THR A 77 -10.15 -6.53 18.13
N LYS A 78 -10.16 -7.67 17.42
CA LYS A 78 -10.71 -8.94 17.93
C LYS A 78 -9.92 -9.49 19.11
N LEU A 79 -8.59 -9.48 19.04
CA LEU A 79 -7.73 -9.92 20.14
C LEU A 79 -7.98 -9.09 21.41
N ASN A 80 -7.99 -7.77 21.29
CA ASN A 80 -8.27 -6.88 22.42
C ASN A 80 -9.67 -7.09 23.01
N SER A 81 -10.65 -7.48 22.19
CA SER A 81 -12.01 -7.77 22.66
C SER A 81 -12.10 -9.08 23.45
N LEU A 82 -11.20 -10.04 23.19
CA LEU A 82 -11.14 -11.31 23.91
C LEU A 82 -10.46 -11.14 25.28
N GLU A 83 -9.39 -10.37 25.36
CA GLU A 83 -8.69 -10.08 26.62
C GLU A 83 -9.55 -9.33 27.64
N VAL A 84 -10.49 -8.50 27.18
CA VAL A 84 -11.44 -7.77 28.05
C VAL A 84 -12.59 -8.65 28.54
N GLY A 85 -12.81 -9.84 27.94
CA GLY A 85 -13.89 -10.77 28.28
C GLY A 85 -13.53 -11.82 29.34
N GLU A 86 -12.30 -11.83 29.87
CA GLU A 86 -11.83 -12.77 30.90
C GLU A 86 -11.92 -12.22 32.35
N GLU A 87 -12.74 -11.18 32.59
CA GLU A 87 -13.18 -10.75 33.94
C GLU A 87 -14.56 -11.30 34.31
#